data_AF-A0A4Y2FIJ7-F1
#
_entry.id   AF-A0A4Y2FIJ7-F1
#
_cell.length_a   1.000
_cell.length_b   1.000
_cell.length_c   1.000
_cell.angle_alpha   90.00
_cell.angle_beta   90.00
_cell.angle_gamma   90.00
#
_symmetry.space_group_name_H-M   'P 1'
#
loop_
_entity.id
_entity.type
_entity.pdbx_description
1 polymer ?
#
loop_
_entity_poly.entity_id
_entity_poly.type
_entity_poly.pdbx_seq_one_letter_code
_entity_poly.pdbx_strand_id
1 'polypeptide(L)'
;MRFLNVNVALPRSCWLRFYVMDDNARSHRALLVDDFLEEECIRCMVWQASSPDHNPTDNTWEALEGHLNHVFPSQDFSGLKTHC
;
A
#
# COMPACT_ATOMS: atom_id res chain seq x y z
N MET A 1 -28.94 37.52 -5.95
CA MET A 1 -27.73 36.83 -5.46
C MET A 1 -28.09 35.87 -4.34
N ARG A 2 -27.81 34.57 -4.49
CA ARG A 2 -27.56 33.66 -3.38
C ARG A 2 -26.39 32.78 -3.81
N PHE A 3 -25.22 33.05 -3.25
CA PHE A 3 -24.06 32.18 -3.37
C PHE A 3 -24.32 30.96 -2.49
N LEU A 4 -24.60 29.81 -3.10
CA LEU A 4 -24.47 28.54 -2.40
C LEU A 4 -22.99 28.18 -2.48
N ASN A 5 -22.25 28.53 -1.43
CA ASN A 5 -20.90 28.07 -1.19
C ASN A 5 -20.99 26.60 -0.77
N VAL A 6 -21.16 25.72 -1.74
CA VAL A 6 -21.07 24.28 -1.54
C VAL A 6 -19.60 23.91 -1.73
N ASN A 7 -18.79 24.22 -0.72
CA ASN A 7 -17.58 23.44 -0.45
C ASN A 7 -18.00 22.15 0.27
N VAL A 8 -18.91 21.39 -0.34
CA VAL A 8 -18.98 19.95 -0.07
C VAL A 8 -17.90 19.41 -0.98
N ALA A 9 -16.78 19.01 -0.38
CA ALA A 9 -15.74 18.27 -1.06
C ALA A 9 -16.44 17.15 -1.85
N LEU A 10 -16.53 17.30 -3.16
CA LEU A 10 -16.98 16.22 -4.02
C LEU A 10 -15.98 15.09 -3.77
N PRO A 11 -16.42 13.87 -3.40
CA PRO A 11 -15.53 12.73 -3.31
C PRO A 11 -14.71 12.69 -4.59
N ARG A 12 -13.38 12.63 -4.46
CA ARG A 12 -12.51 12.54 -5.64
C ARG A 12 -13.05 11.40 -6.49
N SER A 13 -13.32 11.72 -7.75
CA SER A 13 -14.28 11.01 -8.57
C SER A 13 -14.01 9.50 -8.64
N CYS A 14 -14.87 8.68 -8.02
CA CYS A 14 -14.73 7.22 -7.83
C CYS A 14 -15.01 6.35 -9.06
N TRP A 15 -14.77 6.88 -10.27
CA TRP A 15 -15.05 6.15 -11.51
C TRP A 15 -14.07 5.01 -11.78
N LEU A 16 -12.87 5.06 -11.19
CA LEU A 16 -11.95 3.94 -11.14
C LEU A 16 -12.01 3.30 -9.75
N ARG A 17 -12.07 1.97 -9.73
CA ARG A 17 -12.06 1.18 -8.50
C ARG A 17 -10.73 0.48 -8.36
N PHE A 18 -9.89 0.98 -7.48
CA PHE A 18 -8.62 0.36 -7.14
C PHE A 18 -8.77 -0.55 -5.94
N TYR A 19 -7.92 -1.58 -5.89
CA TYR A 19 -7.79 -2.44 -4.73
C TYR A 19 -6.36 -2.40 -4.21
N VAL A 20 -6.22 -2.29 -2.89
CA VAL A 20 -4.95 -2.41 -2.19
C VAL A 20 -4.86 -3.79 -1.57
N MET A 21 -3.71 -4.42 -1.79
CA MET A 21 -3.27 -5.62 -1.08
C MET A 21 -2.23 -5.17 -0.07
N ASP A 22 -2.49 -5.37 1.22
CA ASP A 22 -1.55 -5.08 2.31
C ASP A 22 -1.32 -6.30 3.20
N ASP A 23 -0.26 -6.24 3.99
CA ASP A 23 0.16 -7.24 4.97
C ASP A 23 -0.55 -7.09 6.34
N ASN A 24 -1.55 -6.20 6.44
CA ASN A 24 -2.24 -5.88 7.67
C ASN A 24 -1.34 -5.30 8.78
N ALA A 25 -0.17 -4.72 8.45
CA ALA A 25 0.68 -4.03 9.41
C ALA A 25 -0.08 -2.90 10.14
N ARG A 26 0.32 -2.61 11.38
CA ARG A 26 -0.37 -1.62 12.23
C ARG A 26 -0.42 -0.22 11.60
N SER A 27 0.61 0.14 10.84
CA SER A 27 0.69 1.38 10.06
C SER A 27 -0.42 1.46 9.00
N HIS A 28 -0.71 0.36 8.30
CA HIS A 28 -1.77 0.27 7.29
C HIS A 28 -3.18 0.31 7.88
N ARG A 29 -3.32 0.04 9.18
CA ARG A 29 -4.58 0.12 9.94
C ARG A 29 -4.70 1.39 10.78
N ALA A 30 -3.88 2.40 10.50
CA ALA A 30 -4.05 3.71 11.10
C ALA A 30 -5.32 4.37 10.54
N LEU A 31 -6.09 5.06 11.40
CA LEU A 31 -7.32 5.77 11.00
C LEU A 31 -7.11 6.70 9.81
N LEU A 32 -5.95 7.40 9.78
CA LEU A 32 -5.59 8.28 8.66
C LEU A 32 -5.49 7.53 7.32
N VAL A 33 -5.01 6.28 7.34
CA VAL A 33 -4.91 5.44 6.14
C VAL A 33 -6.31 4.99 5.71
N ASP A 34 -7.16 4.57 6.64
CA ASP A 34 -8.54 4.18 6.35
C ASP A 34 -9.36 5.35 5.75
N ASP A 35 -9.28 6.55 6.36
CA ASP A 35 -9.94 7.76 5.87
C ASP A 35 -9.49 8.10 4.43
N PHE A 36 -8.18 8.03 4.15
CA PHE A 36 -7.64 8.28 2.81
C PHE A 36 -8.13 7.25 1.78
N LEU A 37 -8.15 5.96 2.13
CA LEU A 37 -8.63 4.92 1.22
C LEU A 37 -10.12 5.10 0.90
N GLU A 38 -10.93 5.55 1.88
CA GLU A 38 -12.33 5.87 1.68
C GLU A 38 -12.52 7.09 0.77
N GLU A 39 -11.77 8.18 1.01
CA GLU A 39 -11.82 9.40 0.19
C GLU A 39 -11.42 9.18 -1.27
N GLU A 40 -10.44 8.29 -1.51
CA GLU A 40 -9.97 7.93 -2.85
C GLU A 40 -10.75 6.75 -3.47
N CYS A 41 -11.78 6.23 -2.79
CA CYS A 41 -12.57 5.09 -3.25
C CYS A 41 -11.73 3.83 -3.55
N ILE A 42 -10.67 3.62 -2.78
CA ILE A 42 -9.76 2.50 -2.86
C ILE A 42 -10.16 1.45 -1.83
N ARG A 43 -10.23 0.19 -2.26
CA ARG A 43 -10.70 -0.91 -1.42
C ARG A 43 -9.51 -1.73 -0.92
N CYS A 44 -9.34 -1.84 0.40
CA CYS A 44 -8.43 -2.84 0.96
C CYS A 44 -9.04 -4.25 0.80
N MET A 45 -8.29 -5.19 0.22
CA MET A 45 -8.65 -6.59 0.23
C MET A 45 -8.21 -7.23 1.55
N VAL A 46 -9.14 -7.92 2.22
CA VAL A 46 -8.84 -8.66 3.45
C VAL A 46 -7.99 -9.87 3.08
N TRP A 47 -6.70 -9.81 3.40
CA TRP A 47 -5.76 -10.90 3.19
C TRP A 47 -5.53 -11.71 4.47
N GLN A 48 -5.21 -12.98 4.33
CA GLN A 48 -4.84 -13.82 5.46
C GLN A 48 -3.42 -13.48 5.90
N ALA A 49 -3.24 -13.00 7.12
CA ALA A 49 -1.97 -12.56 7.72
C ALA A 49 -0.92 -13.69 7.90
N SER A 50 -1.10 -14.85 7.28
CA SER A 50 -0.30 -16.06 7.47
C SER A 50 0.23 -16.66 6.17
N SER A 51 0.12 -15.93 5.05
CA SER A 51 0.62 -16.34 3.73
C SER A 51 1.60 -15.30 3.15
N PRO A 52 2.83 -15.22 3.69
CA PRO A 52 3.91 -14.41 3.11
C PRO A 52 4.34 -14.89 1.72
N ASP A 53 4.02 -16.14 1.37
CA ASP A 53 4.28 -16.72 0.05
C ASP A 53 3.42 -16.14 -1.07
N HIS A 54 2.30 -15.50 -0.74
CA HIS A 54 1.36 -14.96 -1.73
C HIS A 54 1.33 -13.43 -1.79
N ASN A 55 2.20 -12.73 -1.08
CA ASN A 55 2.29 -11.28 -1.17
C ASN A 55 3.10 -10.88 -2.42
N PRO A 56 2.52 -10.18 -3.41
CA PRO A 56 3.27 -9.73 -4.59
C PRO A 56 4.49 -8.88 -4.23
N THR A 57 4.43 -8.15 -3.11
CA THR A 57 5.51 -7.32 -2.59
C THR A 57 6.71 -8.17 -2.14
N ASP A 58 6.49 -9.34 -1.54
CA ASP A 58 7.59 -10.22 -1.10
C ASP A 58 8.40 -10.74 -2.28
N ASN A 59 7.73 -11.12 -3.38
CA ASN A 59 8.41 -11.51 -4.62
C ASN A 59 9.26 -10.38 -5.22
N THR A 60 8.76 -9.13 -5.16
CA THR A 60 9.52 -7.98 -5.67
C THR A 60 10.76 -7.69 -4.84
N TRP A 61 10.68 -7.88 -3.52
CA TRP A 61 11.83 -7.73 -2.63
C TRP A 61 12.89 -8.79 -2.87
N GLU A 62 12.52 -10.06 -3.10
CA GLU A 62 13.48 -11.12 -3.45
C GLU A 62 14.21 -10.85 -4.75
N ALA A 63 13.47 -10.41 -5.77
CA ALA A 63 14.07 -10.03 -7.05
C ALA A 63 15.03 -8.85 -6.89
N LEU A 64 14.65 -7.84 -6.09
CA LEU A 64 15.48 -6.68 -5.81
C LEU A 64 16.74 -7.06 -5.03
N GLU A 65 16.61 -7.85 -3.97
CA GLU A 65 17.73 -8.36 -3.18
C GLU A 65 18.70 -9.16 -4.05
N GLY A 66 18.18 -10.04 -4.92
CA GLY A 66 19.00 -10.77 -5.89
C GLY A 66 19.75 -9.85 -6.85
N HIS A 67 19.10 -8.79 -7.34
CA HIS A 67 19.74 -7.79 -8.18
C HIS A 67 20.82 -7.01 -7.44
N LEU A 68 20.55 -6.55 -6.22
CA LEU A 68 21.51 -5.77 -5.42
C LEU A 68 22.71 -6.61 -5.01
N ASN A 69 22.51 -7.87 -4.63
CA ASN A 69 23.59 -8.81 -4.35
C ASN A 69 24.49 -9.03 -5.58
N HIS A 70 23.93 -8.99 -6.78
CA HIS A 70 24.71 -9.08 -8.02
C HIS A 70 25.52 -7.80 -8.30
N VAL A 71 24.92 -6.63 -8.12
CA VAL A 71 25.55 -5.33 -8.41
C VAL A 71 26.56 -4.91 -7.33
N PHE A 72 26.31 -5.27 -6.06
CA PHE A 72 27.09 -4.86 -4.89
C PHE A 72 27.43 -6.07 -4.00
N PRO A 73 28.31 -6.98 -4.44
CA PRO A 73 28.58 -8.25 -3.74
C PRO A 73 29.27 -8.12 -2.38
N SER A 74 29.75 -6.92 -2.02
CA SER A 74 30.37 -6.65 -0.71
C SER A 74 29.42 -6.04 0.31
N GLN A 75 28.15 -5.81 -0.04
CA GLN A 75 27.13 -5.26 0.84
C GLN A 75 26.12 -6.34 1.21
N ASP A 76 25.60 -6.27 2.44
CA ASP A 76 24.56 -7.17 2.92
C ASP A 76 23.19 -6.52 2.78
N PHE A 77 22.29 -7.22 2.09
CA PHE A 77 20.94 -6.78 1.78
C PHE A 77 19.85 -7.66 2.43
N SER A 78 20.24 -8.65 3.24
CA SER A 78 19.34 -9.63 3.87
C SER A 78 18.27 -9.04 4.80
N GLY A 79 18.39 -7.75 5.15
CA GLY A 79 17.45 -6.99 5.98
C GLY A 79 16.53 -6.01 5.23
N LEU A 80 16.50 -6.03 3.89
CA LEU A 80 15.67 -5.08 3.12
C LEU A 80 14.17 -5.18 3.46
N LYS A 81 13.68 -6.39 3.77
CA LYS A 81 12.26 -6.65 4.00
C LYS A 81 11.77 -6.30 5.40
N THR A 82 12.65 -6.19 6.40
CA THR A 82 12.26 -6.09 7.82
C THR A 82 11.62 -4.76 8.25
N HIS A 83 11.36 -3.85 7.31
CA HIS A 83 10.89 -2.49 7.58
C HIS A 83 9.50 -2.15 7.02
N CYS A 84 8.79 -3.13 6.45
CA CYS A 84 7.40 -2.97 6.01
C CYS A 84 6.42 -3.52 7.05
#